data_AF-A0A0F8VIF6-F1
#
_entry.id   AF-A0A0F8VIF6-F1
#
_cell.length_a   1.000
_cell.length_b   1.000
_cell.length_c   1.000
_cell.angle_alpha   90.00
_cell.angle_beta   90.00
_cell.angle_gamma   90.00
#
_symmetry.space_group_name_H-M   'P 1'
#
loop_
_entity.id
_entity.type
_entity.pdbx_description
1 polymer ?
#
loop_
_entity_poly.entity_id
_entity_poly.type
_entity_poly.pdbx_seq_one_letter_code
_entity_poly.pdbx_strand_id
1 'polypeptide(L)'
;RRPPRAMSPCNYSLYPRNWATEIRPAILRRAGEDYELGTEAHCEFCHLVNRTLVRRSWKLDGTPTRVILTVAHLDHDPSNNDPENLRALCQMCHNVYDRPVRLINAAYTRRRTQQQRFFPFHPTHEEALRMAKDAQDHPFNVLLNTEQVTKLGQLAAREGISKAQVLRRALEVTWLMKVAGTPVCASGLGCFVPQMHAAPQVVTPPAAQFEQDRKVTQHDPPTPNDVAREHQPMPTAE
;
A
#
# COMPACT_ATOMS: atom_id res chain seq x y z
N ARG A 1 -4.79 -37.66 -17.71
CA ARG A 1 -3.68 -36.70 -17.93
C ARG A 1 -3.34 -36.08 -16.59
N ARG A 2 -2.10 -36.22 -16.10
CA ARG A 2 -1.65 -35.59 -14.85
C ARG A 2 -1.70 -34.07 -15.06
N PRO A 3 -2.28 -33.27 -14.14
CA PRO A 3 -2.29 -31.82 -14.31
C PRO A 3 -0.84 -31.31 -14.45
N PRO A 4 -0.60 -30.26 -15.26
CA PRO A 4 0.73 -29.68 -15.38
C PRO A 4 1.22 -29.31 -13.99
N ARG A 5 2.47 -29.69 -13.65
CA ARG A 5 3.08 -29.33 -12.37
C ARG A 5 2.97 -27.82 -12.23
N ALA A 6 2.31 -27.37 -11.18
CA ALA A 6 2.27 -25.95 -10.82
C ALA A 6 3.71 -25.42 -10.89
N MET A 7 3.92 -24.43 -11.76
CA MET A 7 5.21 -23.79 -11.97
C MET A 7 5.71 -23.39 -10.58
N SER A 8 6.84 -23.97 -10.15
CA SER A 8 7.41 -23.64 -8.85
C SER A 8 7.67 -22.13 -8.84
N PRO A 9 7.38 -21.39 -7.74
CA PRO A 9 7.55 -19.95 -7.69
C PRO A 9 8.99 -19.48 -8.00
N CYS A 10 9.97 -20.37 -7.90
CA CYS A 10 11.36 -20.13 -8.27
C CYS A 10 11.66 -20.61 -9.68
N ASN A 11 12.27 -19.73 -10.49
CA ASN A 11 12.79 -20.09 -11.80
C ASN A 11 14.13 -20.84 -11.66
N TYR A 12 14.07 -22.17 -11.63
CA TYR A 12 15.25 -23.03 -11.55
C TYR A 12 16.19 -22.93 -12.75
N SER A 13 15.78 -22.30 -13.87
CA SER A 13 16.68 -22.09 -15.02
C SER A 13 17.82 -21.13 -14.73
N LEU A 14 17.71 -20.31 -13.67
CA LEU A 14 18.75 -19.39 -13.22
C LEU A 14 19.86 -20.07 -12.40
N TYR A 15 19.60 -21.31 -11.97
CA TYR A 15 20.50 -22.06 -11.12
C TYR A 15 21.42 -22.92 -12.00
N PRO A 16 22.68 -23.11 -11.59
CA PRO A 16 23.59 -23.97 -12.32
C PRO A 16 23.11 -25.44 -12.24
N ARG A 17 23.47 -26.24 -13.25
CA ARG A 17 23.04 -27.66 -13.34
C ARG A 17 23.44 -28.49 -12.13
N ASN A 18 24.56 -28.14 -11.48
CA ASN A 18 25.08 -28.82 -10.29
C ASN A 18 24.45 -28.32 -8.96
N TRP A 19 23.42 -27.46 -9.01
CA TRP A 19 22.77 -26.93 -7.80
C TRP A 19 22.26 -28.05 -6.88
N ALA A 20 21.50 -28.99 -7.43
CA ALA A 20 20.88 -30.07 -6.65
C ALA A 20 21.86 -31.17 -6.25
N THR A 21 22.95 -31.36 -7.02
CA THR A 21 23.89 -32.47 -6.86
C THR A 21 25.10 -32.11 -5.99
N GLU A 22 25.56 -30.86 -6.05
CA GLU A 22 26.82 -30.45 -5.42
C GLU A 22 26.61 -29.30 -4.45
N ILE A 23 26.10 -28.16 -4.93
CA ILE A 23 26.06 -26.91 -4.16
C ILE A 23 25.13 -27.05 -2.95
N ARG A 24 23.86 -27.42 -3.18
CA ARG A 24 22.89 -27.57 -2.08
C ARG A 24 23.36 -28.62 -1.06
N PRO A 25 23.78 -29.84 -1.43
CA PRO A 25 24.33 -30.80 -0.48
C PRO A 25 25.57 -30.29 0.28
N ALA A 26 26.46 -29.54 -0.36
CA ALA A 26 27.63 -28.97 0.32
C ALA A 26 27.24 -27.99 1.43
N ILE A 27 26.24 -27.13 1.17
CA ILE A 27 25.72 -26.20 2.19
C ILE A 27 25.03 -26.94 3.34
N LEU A 28 24.28 -28.01 3.05
CA LEU A 28 23.66 -28.83 4.11
C LEU A 28 24.71 -29.57 4.96
N ARG A 29 25.76 -30.11 4.35
CA ARG A 29 26.89 -30.71 5.08
C ARG A 29 27.59 -29.69 5.98
N ARG A 30 27.84 -28.48 5.48
CA ARG A 30 28.37 -27.37 6.30
C ARG A 30 27.45 -27.05 7.48
N ALA A 31 26.14 -27.12 7.26
CA ALA A 31 25.13 -26.94 8.29
C ALA A 31 24.95 -28.19 9.19
N GLY A 32 25.89 -29.14 9.17
CA GLY A 32 25.91 -30.30 10.08
C GLY A 32 25.14 -31.53 9.60
N GLU A 33 24.76 -31.62 8.32
CA GLU A 33 24.25 -32.88 7.76
C GLU A 33 25.42 -33.86 7.56
N ASP A 34 25.33 -35.02 8.21
CA ASP A 34 26.25 -36.14 8.02
C ASP A 34 25.44 -37.42 7.82
N TYR A 35 25.60 -38.04 6.65
CA TYR A 35 24.87 -39.25 6.30
C TYR A 35 25.42 -40.50 7.01
N GLU A 36 26.72 -40.54 7.30
CA GLU A 36 27.36 -41.68 7.97
C GLU A 36 26.97 -41.71 9.45
N LEU A 37 26.94 -40.53 10.09
CA LEU A 37 26.51 -40.37 11.48
C LEU A 37 24.98 -40.25 11.63
N GLY A 38 24.24 -40.13 10.53
CA GLY A 38 22.79 -39.95 10.52
C GLY A 38 22.33 -38.62 11.14
N THR A 39 23.19 -37.60 11.11
CA THR A 39 22.87 -36.26 11.64
C THR A 39 22.22 -35.40 10.57
N GLU A 40 21.18 -34.68 10.95
CA GLU A 40 20.45 -33.77 10.07
C GLU A 40 21.03 -32.36 10.17
N ALA A 41 21.05 -31.63 9.04
CA ALA A 41 21.44 -30.22 9.05
C ALA A 41 20.61 -29.39 10.03
N HIS A 42 21.16 -28.28 10.50
CA HIS A 42 20.47 -27.30 11.31
C HIS A 42 20.40 -25.93 10.62
N CYS A 43 19.43 -25.12 11.02
CA CYS A 43 19.31 -23.75 10.53
C CYS A 43 20.52 -22.93 10.97
N GLU A 44 21.21 -22.26 10.04
CA GLU A 44 22.39 -21.44 10.38
C GLU A 44 22.04 -20.17 11.19
N PHE A 45 20.75 -19.78 11.27
CA PHE A 45 20.30 -18.62 12.05
C PHE A 45 19.70 -18.96 13.42
N CYS A 46 18.97 -20.07 13.53
CA CYS A 46 18.26 -20.42 14.76
C CYS A 46 18.61 -21.81 15.30
N HIS A 47 19.53 -22.51 14.65
CA HIS A 47 20.05 -23.83 15.01
C HIS A 47 18.99 -24.95 15.12
N LEU A 48 17.78 -24.69 14.63
CA LEU A 48 16.72 -25.70 14.60
C LEU A 48 17.04 -26.77 13.56
N VAL A 49 17.02 -28.02 14.00
CA VAL A 49 17.34 -29.20 13.17
C VAL A 49 16.29 -29.40 12.07
N ASN A 50 16.75 -29.87 10.91
CA ASN A 50 15.91 -30.20 9.78
C ASN A 50 14.95 -31.32 10.15
N ARG A 51 13.76 -31.32 9.53
CA ARG A 51 12.69 -32.34 9.69
C ARG A 51 12.12 -32.48 11.09
N THR A 52 12.59 -31.70 12.08
CA THR A 52 11.98 -31.63 13.41
C THR A 52 10.51 -31.22 13.31
N LEU A 53 9.67 -31.85 14.12
CA LEU A 53 8.26 -31.52 14.23
C LEU A 53 8.07 -30.48 15.33
N VAL A 54 7.73 -29.24 14.95
CA VAL A 54 7.46 -28.16 15.90
C VAL A 54 5.97 -27.85 15.96
N ARG A 55 5.42 -27.80 17.18
CA ARG A 55 4.09 -27.22 17.41
C ARG A 55 4.23 -25.71 17.48
N ARG A 56 3.35 -25.01 16.77
CA ARG A 56 3.36 -23.55 16.69
C ARG A 56 2.06 -23.04 17.28
N SER A 57 2.12 -21.97 18.07
CA SER A 57 0.96 -21.42 18.78
C SER A 57 -0.14 -20.91 17.84
N TRP A 58 0.20 -20.50 16.62
CA TRP A 58 -0.77 -20.01 15.62
C TRP A 58 -1.54 -21.12 14.90
N LYS A 59 -1.20 -22.40 15.11
CA LYS A 59 -1.94 -23.54 14.56
C LYS A 59 -2.96 -24.05 15.59
N LEU A 60 -4.22 -23.66 15.41
CA LEU A 60 -5.31 -24.01 16.33
C LEU A 60 -5.64 -25.51 16.31
N ASP A 61 -5.41 -26.19 15.19
CA ASP A 61 -5.60 -27.64 15.03
C ASP A 61 -4.56 -28.47 15.79
N GLY A 62 -3.57 -27.82 16.40
CA GLY A 62 -2.47 -28.45 17.11
C GLY A 62 -1.54 -29.27 16.20
N THR A 63 -1.72 -29.26 14.87
CA THR A 63 -0.94 -30.13 14.00
C THR A 63 0.53 -29.68 13.97
N PRO A 64 1.49 -30.57 14.24
CA PRO A 64 2.89 -30.19 14.19
C PRO A 64 3.27 -29.78 12.76
N THR A 65 4.15 -28.80 12.64
CA THR A 65 4.71 -28.39 11.36
C THR A 65 6.10 -28.98 11.24
N ARG A 66 6.36 -29.68 10.14
CA ARG A 66 7.69 -30.19 9.82
C ARG A 66 8.60 -29.04 9.41
N VAL A 67 9.69 -28.84 10.13
CA VAL A 67 10.75 -27.91 9.76
C VAL A 67 11.43 -28.42 8.50
N ILE A 68 11.53 -27.58 7.48
CA ILE A 68 12.29 -27.87 6.27
C ILE A 68 13.34 -26.78 6.11
N LEU A 69 14.58 -27.19 5.89
CA LEU A 69 15.67 -26.29 5.50
C LEU A 69 15.67 -26.09 3.98
N THR A 70 15.85 -24.83 3.59
CA THR A 70 16.09 -24.40 2.22
C THR A 70 17.40 -23.61 2.17
N VAL A 71 18.11 -23.68 1.06
CA VAL A 71 19.30 -22.84 0.84
C VAL A 71 18.83 -21.48 0.34
N ALA A 72 19.22 -20.43 1.04
CA ALA A 72 18.89 -19.04 0.74
C ALA A 72 20.14 -18.30 0.25
N HIS A 73 19.96 -17.46 -0.77
CA HIS A 73 20.93 -16.49 -1.26
C HIS A 73 20.80 -15.21 -0.42
N LEU A 74 21.86 -14.78 0.25
CA LEU A 74 21.82 -13.61 1.14
C LEU A 74 21.63 -12.30 0.34
N ASP A 75 22.27 -12.19 -0.82
CA ASP A 75 22.05 -11.06 -1.73
C ASP A 75 20.74 -11.11 -2.52
N HIS A 76 19.94 -12.17 -2.38
CA HIS A 76 18.73 -12.44 -3.15
C HIS A 76 18.95 -12.54 -4.67
N ASP A 77 20.20 -12.77 -5.12
CA ASP A 77 20.55 -13.04 -6.51
C ASP A 77 20.77 -14.55 -6.73
N PRO A 78 19.88 -15.25 -7.46
CA PRO A 78 20.00 -16.69 -7.69
C PRO A 78 21.24 -17.07 -8.53
N SER A 79 21.89 -16.11 -9.20
CA SER A 79 23.10 -16.37 -9.98
C SER A 79 24.38 -16.37 -9.13
N ASN A 80 24.37 -15.73 -7.96
CA ASN A 80 25.52 -15.67 -7.06
C ASN A 80 25.59 -16.90 -6.15
N ASN A 81 26.26 -17.95 -6.62
CA ASN A 81 26.33 -19.24 -5.94
C ASN A 81 27.57 -19.40 -5.04
N ASP A 82 28.19 -18.29 -4.62
CA ASP A 82 29.30 -18.34 -3.66
C ASP A 82 28.86 -18.99 -2.34
N PRO A 83 29.57 -20.01 -1.82
CA PRO A 83 29.25 -20.61 -0.52
C PRO A 83 29.08 -19.60 0.61
N GLU A 84 29.82 -18.49 0.61
CA GLU A 84 29.71 -17.43 1.61
C GLU A 84 28.40 -16.63 1.49
N ASN A 85 27.81 -16.55 0.30
CA ASN A 85 26.51 -15.95 0.03
C ASN A 85 25.34 -16.90 0.32
N LEU A 86 25.58 -18.20 0.47
CA LEU A 86 24.54 -19.20 0.69
C LEU A 86 24.39 -19.55 2.17
N ARG A 87 23.16 -19.74 2.66
CA ARG A 87 22.88 -20.24 4.01
C ARG A 87 21.76 -21.29 4.03
N ALA A 88 21.89 -22.33 4.84
CA ALA A 88 20.81 -23.26 5.14
C ALA A 88 19.86 -22.66 6.18
N LEU A 89 18.69 -22.22 5.76
CA LEU A 89 17.71 -21.54 6.62
C LEU A 89 16.41 -22.35 6.71
N CYS A 90 15.81 -22.38 7.91
CA CYS A 90 14.47 -22.95 8.06
C CYS A 90 13.41 -22.07 7.40
N GLN A 91 12.26 -22.66 7.05
CA GLN A 91 11.12 -21.95 6.46
C GLN A 91 10.79 -20.62 7.16
N MET A 92 10.88 -20.56 8.49
CA MET A 92 10.61 -19.34 9.25
C MET A 92 11.70 -18.29 9.07
N CYS A 93 12.97 -18.64 9.29
CA CYS A 93 14.10 -17.72 9.16
C CYS A 93 14.26 -17.22 7.72
N HIS A 94 14.10 -18.10 6.74
CA HIS A 94 14.12 -17.74 5.32
C HIS A 94 12.99 -16.74 5.00
N ASN A 95 11.77 -17.00 5.47
CA ASN A 95 10.66 -16.07 5.29
C ASN A 95 10.92 -14.71 5.97
N VAL A 96 11.50 -14.69 7.16
CA VAL A 96 11.84 -13.43 7.83
C VAL A 96 12.88 -12.66 7.02
N TYR A 97 13.90 -13.34 6.52
CA TYR A 97 14.96 -12.77 5.70
C TYR A 97 14.42 -12.16 4.39
N ASP A 98 13.59 -12.90 3.67
CA ASP A 98 13.00 -12.47 2.39
C ASP A 98 11.92 -11.39 2.54
N ARG A 99 11.46 -11.10 3.77
CA ARG A 99 10.32 -10.19 4.00
C ARG A 99 10.50 -8.82 3.33
N PRO A 100 11.65 -8.12 3.42
CA PRO A 100 11.83 -6.81 2.80
C PRO A 100 11.71 -6.87 1.28
N VAL A 101 12.41 -7.81 0.63
CA VAL A 101 12.39 -7.98 -0.83
C VAL A 101 10.99 -8.36 -1.31
N ARG A 102 10.27 -9.21 -0.56
CA ARG A 102 8.88 -9.57 -0.89
C ARG A 102 7.92 -8.39 -0.80
N LEU A 103 8.12 -7.45 0.12
CA LEU A 103 7.31 -6.23 0.19
C LEU A 103 7.53 -5.34 -1.04
N ILE A 104 8.77 -5.20 -1.50
CA ILE A 104 9.12 -4.44 -2.71
C ILE A 104 8.50 -5.11 -3.95
N ASN A 105 8.68 -6.42 -4.12
CA ASN A 105 8.14 -7.17 -5.25
C ASN A 105 6.60 -7.18 -5.26
N ALA A 106 5.97 -7.25 -4.08
CA ALA A 106 4.51 -7.13 -3.96
C ALA A 106 4.03 -5.73 -4.37
N ALA A 107 4.72 -4.67 -3.98
CA ALA A 107 4.39 -3.31 -4.41
C ALA A 107 4.55 -3.14 -5.93
N TYR A 108 5.64 -3.64 -6.51
CA TYR A 108 5.86 -3.64 -7.97
C TYR A 108 4.76 -4.39 -8.70
N THR A 109 4.43 -5.61 -8.25
CA THR A 109 3.37 -6.43 -8.85
C THR A 109 2.01 -5.75 -8.76
N ARG A 110 1.66 -5.16 -7.61
CA ARG A 110 0.40 -4.42 -7.44
C ARG A 110 0.32 -3.23 -8.40
N ARG A 111 1.39 -2.45 -8.54
CA ARG A 111 1.45 -1.35 -9.51
C ARG A 111 1.27 -1.86 -10.94
N ARG A 112 1.96 -2.93 -11.31
CA ARG A 112 1.85 -3.54 -12.65
C ARG A 112 0.44 -4.04 -12.94
N THR A 113 -0.17 -4.78 -12.01
CA THR A 113 -1.55 -5.27 -12.16
C THR A 113 -2.54 -4.12 -12.20
N GLN A 114 -2.35 -3.05 -11.41
CA GLN A 114 -3.20 -1.87 -11.47
C GLN A 114 -3.10 -1.17 -12.83
N GLN A 115 -1.89 -1.00 -13.37
CA GLN A 115 -1.69 -0.47 -14.73
C GLN A 115 -2.35 -1.34 -15.79
N GLN A 116 -2.19 -2.67 -15.72
CA GLN A 116 -2.84 -3.62 -16.65
C GLN A 116 -4.36 -3.60 -16.54
N ARG A 117 -4.92 -3.36 -15.35
CA ARG A 117 -6.37 -3.22 -15.16
C ARG A 117 -6.89 -1.88 -15.70
N PHE A 118 -6.12 -0.81 -15.56
CA PHE A 118 -6.49 0.52 -16.05
C PHE A 118 -6.29 0.67 -17.56
N PHE A 119 -5.32 -0.05 -18.14
CA PHE A 119 -5.07 -0.14 -19.57
C PHE A 119 -5.09 -1.62 -20.00
N PRO A 120 -6.28 -2.21 -20.20
CA PRO A 120 -6.42 -3.62 -20.61
C PRO A 120 -5.94 -3.87 -22.04
N PHE A 121 -5.75 -2.81 -22.83
CA PHE A 121 -5.16 -2.88 -24.16
C PHE A 121 -3.65 -2.66 -24.05
N HIS A 122 -2.87 -3.73 -24.23
CA HIS A 122 -1.44 -3.63 -24.49
C HIS A 122 -1.25 -3.41 -25.99
N PRO A 123 -0.97 -2.17 -26.44
CA PRO A 123 -0.75 -1.92 -27.86
C PRO A 123 0.45 -2.72 -28.33
N THR A 124 0.36 -3.25 -29.55
CA THR A 124 1.53 -3.77 -30.26
C THR A 124 2.61 -2.69 -30.38
N HIS A 125 3.86 -3.08 -30.67
CA HIS A 125 4.96 -2.11 -30.82
C HIS A 125 4.62 -1.00 -31.84
N GLU A 126 3.95 -1.37 -32.94
CA GLU A 126 3.53 -0.44 -33.98
C GLU A 126 2.44 0.53 -33.50
N GLU A 127 1.47 0.03 -32.73
CA GLU A 127 0.41 0.84 -32.13
C GLU A 127 0.96 1.76 -31.02
N ALA A 128 1.92 1.29 -30.22
CA ALA A 128 2.56 2.08 -29.18
C ALA A 128 3.35 3.25 -29.79
N LEU A 129 4.04 3.03 -30.92
CA LEU A 129 4.73 4.08 -31.67
C LEU A 129 3.74 5.11 -32.24
N ARG A 130 2.61 4.67 -32.80
CA ARG A 130 1.55 5.56 -33.28
C ARG A 130 0.97 6.41 -32.16
N MET A 131 0.62 5.77 -31.03
CA MET A 131 0.11 6.47 -29.85
C MET A 131 1.12 7.45 -29.25
N ALA A 132 2.41 7.10 -29.22
CA ALA A 132 3.47 8.00 -28.77
C ALA A 132 3.60 9.23 -29.68
N LYS A 133 3.52 9.04 -31.01
CA LYS A 133 3.50 10.12 -31.99
C LYS A 133 2.26 11.01 -31.84
N ASP A 134 1.08 10.41 -31.70
CA ASP A 134 -0.19 11.13 -31.50
C ASP A 134 -0.17 11.94 -30.19
N ALA A 135 0.39 11.39 -29.11
CA ALA A 135 0.58 12.09 -27.84
C ALA A 135 1.60 13.24 -27.94
N GLN A 136 2.62 13.09 -28.80
CA GLN A 136 3.60 14.13 -29.08
C GLN A 136 2.99 15.30 -29.88
N ASP A 137 2.12 14.98 -30.83
CA ASP A 137 1.39 15.97 -31.64
C ASP A 137 0.23 16.62 -30.86
N HIS A 138 -0.31 15.95 -29.84
CA HIS A 138 -1.49 16.38 -29.08
C HIS A 138 -1.32 16.20 -27.55
N PRO A 139 -0.40 16.94 -26.91
CA PRO A 139 0.05 16.68 -25.53
C PRO A 139 -1.03 16.80 -24.44
N PHE A 140 -2.16 17.44 -24.73
CA PHE A 140 -3.24 17.66 -23.76
C PHE A 140 -4.45 16.71 -23.92
N ASN A 141 -4.48 15.88 -24.97
CA ASN A 141 -5.62 14.99 -25.24
C ASN A 141 -5.70 13.79 -24.27
N VAL A 142 -4.60 13.47 -23.57
CA VAL A 142 -4.55 12.34 -22.62
C VAL A 142 -5.39 12.60 -21.35
N LEU A 143 -5.67 13.86 -21.02
CA LEU A 143 -6.36 14.24 -19.78
C LEU A 143 -7.80 14.74 -19.99
N LEU A 144 -8.24 14.90 -21.25
CA LEU A 144 -9.53 15.46 -21.60
C LEU A 144 -10.39 14.39 -22.29
N ASN A 145 -11.66 14.28 -21.88
CA ASN A 145 -12.60 13.42 -22.59
C ASN A 145 -13.03 14.04 -23.94
N THR A 146 -13.69 13.26 -24.79
CA THR A 146 -14.07 13.66 -26.16
C THR A 146 -14.91 14.95 -26.19
N GLU A 147 -15.81 15.13 -25.24
CA GLU A 147 -16.65 16.34 -25.13
C GLU A 147 -15.81 17.57 -24.78
N GLN A 148 -14.89 17.43 -23.83
CA GLN A 148 -13.97 18.50 -23.42
C GLN A 148 -13.02 18.91 -24.54
N VAL A 149 -12.50 17.94 -25.31
CA VAL A 149 -11.66 18.23 -26.49
C VAL A 149 -12.44 18.99 -27.56
N THR A 150 -13.72 18.65 -27.75
CA THR A 150 -14.62 19.35 -28.69
C THR A 150 -14.86 20.79 -28.25
N LYS A 151 -15.20 21.00 -26.96
CA LYS A 151 -15.37 22.34 -26.37
C LYS A 151 -14.09 23.18 -26.47
N LEU A 152 -12.93 22.58 -26.21
CA LEU A 152 -11.64 23.25 -26.34
C LEU A 152 -11.36 23.66 -27.79
N GLY A 153 -11.74 22.83 -28.76
CA GLY A 153 -11.65 23.16 -30.19
C GLY A 153 -12.54 24.33 -30.60
N GLN A 154 -13.79 24.35 -30.14
CA GLN A 154 -14.73 25.44 -30.39
C GLN A 154 -14.21 26.76 -29.81
N LEU A 155 -13.67 26.72 -28.59
CA LEU A 155 -13.13 27.90 -27.92
C LEU A 155 -11.87 28.43 -28.62
N ALA A 156 -10.95 27.54 -29.02
CA ALA A 156 -9.77 27.89 -29.80
C ALA A 156 -10.14 28.56 -31.13
N ALA A 157 -11.14 28.03 -31.84
CA ALA A 157 -11.63 28.60 -33.10
C ALA A 157 -12.26 29.99 -32.90
N ARG A 158 -13.06 30.18 -31.84
CA ARG A 158 -13.69 31.46 -31.51
C ARG A 158 -12.67 32.56 -31.20
N GLU A 159 -11.64 32.22 -30.45
CA GLU A 159 -10.62 33.17 -29.97
C GLU A 159 -9.47 33.37 -30.98
N GLY A 160 -9.43 32.58 -32.07
CA GLY A 160 -8.35 32.65 -33.06
C GLY A 160 -6.97 32.24 -32.52
N ILE A 161 -6.93 31.43 -31.47
CA ILE A 161 -5.68 30.97 -30.82
C ILE A 161 -5.62 29.45 -30.74
N SER A 162 -4.43 28.89 -30.54
CA SER A 162 -4.25 27.44 -30.41
C SER A 162 -4.89 26.88 -29.14
N LYS A 163 -5.33 25.61 -29.18
CA LYS A 163 -5.84 24.87 -28.00
C LYS A 163 -4.88 24.93 -26.81
N ALA A 164 -3.57 24.89 -27.07
CA ALA A 164 -2.53 25.00 -26.03
C ALA A 164 -2.45 26.40 -25.40
N GLN A 165 -2.71 27.47 -26.16
CA GLN A 165 -2.78 28.83 -25.61
C GLN A 165 -4.03 29.03 -24.75
N VAL A 166 -5.17 28.46 -25.17
CA VAL A 166 -6.39 28.46 -24.35
C VAL A 166 -6.14 27.81 -22.99
N LEU A 167 -5.52 26.63 -22.96
CA LEU A 167 -5.21 25.92 -21.72
C LEU A 167 -4.21 26.67 -20.84
N ARG A 168 -3.14 27.23 -21.42
CA ARG A 168 -2.16 28.03 -20.66
C ARG A 168 -2.81 29.24 -20.00
N ARG A 169 -3.65 29.97 -20.73
CA ARG A 169 -4.37 31.13 -20.20
C ARG A 169 -5.35 30.71 -19.09
N ALA A 170 -6.08 29.61 -19.26
CA ALA A 170 -6.98 29.10 -18.24
C ALA A 170 -6.25 28.70 -16.94
N LEU A 171 -5.08 28.06 -17.07
CA LEU A 171 -4.24 27.69 -15.92
C LEU A 171 -3.68 28.92 -15.20
N GLU A 172 -3.22 29.92 -15.94
CA GLU A 172 -2.71 31.18 -15.40
C GLU A 172 -3.80 31.94 -14.62
N VAL A 173 -4.97 32.11 -15.23
CA VAL A 173 -6.15 32.71 -14.56
C VAL A 173 -6.52 31.94 -13.29
N THR A 174 -6.52 30.61 -13.35
CA THR A 174 -6.86 29.77 -12.18
C THR A 174 -5.83 29.92 -11.06
N TRP A 175 -4.53 29.96 -11.40
CA TRP A 175 -3.46 30.16 -10.43
C TRP A 175 -3.55 31.54 -9.78
N LEU A 176 -3.80 32.59 -10.57
CA LEU A 176 -3.98 33.95 -10.06
C LEU A 176 -5.13 34.02 -9.04
N MET A 177 -6.28 33.41 -9.34
CA MET A 177 -7.44 33.42 -8.44
C MET A 177 -7.24 32.56 -7.19
N LYS A 178 -6.80 31.31 -7.36
CA LYS A 178 -6.82 30.29 -6.30
C LYS A 178 -5.57 30.28 -5.43
N VAL A 179 -4.43 30.66 -6.00
CA VAL A 179 -3.13 30.57 -5.32
C VAL A 179 -2.61 31.96 -4.99
N ALA A 180 -2.57 32.87 -5.96
CA ALA A 180 -2.06 34.22 -5.75
C ALA A 180 -3.09 35.18 -5.11
N GLY A 181 -4.35 34.76 -4.94
CA GLY A 181 -5.42 35.57 -4.35
C GLY A 181 -5.74 36.84 -5.15
N THR A 182 -5.31 36.92 -6.41
CA THR A 182 -5.55 38.07 -7.28
C THR A 182 -6.87 37.85 -8.03
N PRO A 183 -7.91 38.66 -7.76
CA PRO A 183 -9.18 38.51 -8.47
C PRO A 183 -8.97 38.93 -9.92
N VAL A 184 -9.38 38.07 -10.86
CA VAL A 184 -9.33 38.31 -12.30
C VAL A 184 -10.72 38.12 -12.90
N CYS A 185 -11.08 38.95 -13.87
CA CYS A 185 -12.39 38.89 -14.53
C CYS A 185 -12.38 37.88 -15.69
N ALA A 186 -13.52 37.74 -16.39
CA ALA A 186 -13.68 36.77 -17.49
C ALA A 186 -12.69 36.96 -18.66
N SER A 187 -12.08 38.14 -18.81
CA SER A 187 -11.04 38.40 -19.80
C SER A 187 -9.62 38.03 -19.32
N GLY A 188 -9.45 37.61 -18.07
CA GLY A 188 -8.15 37.29 -17.47
C GLY A 188 -7.32 38.51 -17.06
N LEU A 189 -7.88 39.72 -17.14
CA LEU A 189 -7.27 40.92 -16.57
C LEU A 189 -7.60 41.04 -15.08
N GLY A 190 -6.73 41.73 -14.33
CA GLY A 190 -6.96 42.05 -12.92
C GLY A 190 -8.33 42.71 -12.74
N CYS A 191 -9.16 42.15 -11.87
CA CYS A 191 -10.50 42.67 -11.63
C CYS A 191 -10.38 43.96 -10.80
N PHE A 192 -10.78 45.09 -11.41
CA PHE A 192 -10.81 46.39 -10.74
C PHE A 192 -11.89 46.48 -9.64
N VAL A 193 -12.77 45.47 -9.54
CA VAL A 193 -13.86 45.42 -8.56
C VAL A 193 -13.75 44.11 -7.74
N PRO A 194 -12.85 44.04 -6.74
CA PRO A 194 -12.57 42.83 -5.97
C PRO A 194 -13.82 42.22 -5.30
N GLN A 195 -14.76 43.08 -4.91
CA GLN A 195 -16.04 42.72 -4.26
C GLN A 195 -16.94 41.81 -5.11
N MET A 196 -16.80 41.79 -6.44
CA MET A 196 -17.55 40.86 -7.31
C MET A 196 -17.08 39.41 -7.20
N HIS A 197 -15.90 39.19 -6.61
CA HIS A 197 -15.29 37.86 -6.42
C HIS A 197 -15.21 37.46 -4.94
N ALA A 198 -15.69 38.30 -4.03
CA ALA A 198 -15.88 37.90 -2.65
C ALA A 198 -16.93 36.78 -2.62
N ALA A 199 -16.60 35.65 -2.00
CA ALA A 199 -17.60 34.63 -1.70
C ALA A 199 -18.75 35.32 -0.95
N PRO A 200 -20.02 35.00 -1.24
CA PRO A 200 -21.13 35.55 -0.48
C PRO A 200 -20.84 35.30 0.99
N GLN A 201 -20.75 36.37 1.77
CA GLN A 201 -20.58 36.27 3.21
C GLN A 201 -21.78 35.46 3.68
N VAL A 202 -21.53 34.21 4.10
CA VAL A 202 -22.56 33.41 4.74
C VAL A 202 -22.86 34.16 6.02
N VAL A 203 -23.92 34.97 6.01
CA VAL A 203 -24.47 35.53 7.24
C VAL A 203 -24.99 34.32 8.00
N THR A 204 -24.15 33.77 8.88
CA THR A 204 -24.60 32.79 9.84
C THR A 204 -25.71 33.48 10.64
N PRO A 205 -26.96 32.98 10.59
CA PRO A 205 -28.00 33.55 11.44
C PRO A 205 -27.50 33.50 12.89
N PRO A 206 -27.74 34.54 13.69
CA PRO A 206 -27.35 34.53 15.10
C PRO A 206 -27.91 33.27 15.74
N ALA A 207 -27.06 32.57 16.49
CA ALA A 207 -27.42 31.33 17.17
C ALA A 207 -28.73 31.55 17.92
N ALA A 208 -29.78 30.82 17.50
CA ALA A 208 -31.06 30.87 18.18
C ALA A 208 -30.82 30.57 19.65
N GLN A 209 -31.17 31.52 20.51
CA GLN A 209 -31.11 31.41 21.96
C GLN A 209 -32.08 30.32 22.42
N PHE A 210 -31.65 29.07 22.35
CA PHE A 210 -32.32 27.92 22.96
C PHE A 210 -31.59 27.54 24.24
N GLU A 211 -31.53 28.47 25.18
CA GLU A 211 -30.95 28.21 26.49
C GLU A 211 -31.65 29.05 27.56
N GLN A 212 -32.94 28.80 27.76
CA GLN A 212 -33.66 29.34 28.93
C GLN A 212 -34.79 28.46 29.51
N ASP A 213 -35.06 27.25 28.97
CA ASP A 213 -36.14 26.37 29.48
C ASP A 213 -35.66 24.99 29.98
N ARG A 214 -34.45 24.88 30.54
CA ARG A 214 -33.97 23.61 31.13
C ARG A 214 -33.32 23.69 32.51
N LYS A 215 -33.60 24.75 33.28
CA LYS A 215 -33.20 24.88 34.69
C LYS A 215 -34.40 24.99 35.65
N VAL A 216 -35.20 23.94 35.73
CA VAL A 216 -35.97 23.50 36.91
C VAL A 216 -36.17 22.00 36.68
N THR A 217 -35.27 21.11 37.09
CA THR A 217 -35.21 20.52 38.43
C THR A 217 -33.84 19.82 38.61
N GLN A 218 -32.98 20.37 39.46
CA GLN A 218 -31.85 19.64 40.04
C GLN A 218 -32.23 19.31 41.48
N HIS A 219 -32.57 18.05 41.74
CA HIS A 219 -32.46 17.47 43.07
C HIS A 219 -31.05 16.91 43.19
N ASP A 220 -30.29 17.42 44.14
CA ASP A 220 -28.94 16.94 44.43
C ASP A 220 -28.99 15.52 45.02
N PRO A 221 -28.07 14.62 44.61
CA PRO A 221 -27.93 13.30 45.23
C PRO A 221 -27.32 13.42 46.64
N PRO A 222 -27.72 12.56 47.59
CA PRO A 222 -27.27 12.61 48.99
C PRO A 222 -25.78 12.29 49.14
N THR A 223 -25.17 12.85 50.19
CA THR A 223 -23.72 12.82 50.40
C THR A 223 -23.27 11.61 51.22
N PRO A 224 -21.98 11.21 51.18
CA PRO A 224 -21.49 9.97 51.79
C PRO A 224 -21.64 9.86 53.33
N ASN A 225 -22.00 10.94 54.02
CA ASN A 225 -22.29 10.91 55.46
C ASN A 225 -23.70 10.40 55.80
N ASP A 226 -24.58 10.25 54.80
CA ASP A 226 -25.95 9.74 54.98
C ASP A 226 -26.00 8.20 55.05
N VAL A 227 -24.90 7.50 54.72
CA VAL A 227 -24.79 6.02 54.72
C VAL A 227 -24.23 5.46 56.04
N ALA A 228 -23.71 6.31 56.93
CA ALA A 228 -23.06 5.89 58.18
C ALA A 228 -24.01 5.81 59.40
N ARG A 229 -25.33 5.91 59.20
CA ARG A 229 -26.31 6.03 60.29
C ARG A 229 -27.38 4.93 60.35
N GLU A 230 -27.25 3.86 59.57
CA GLU A 230 -28.20 2.71 59.55
C GLU A 230 -27.66 1.38 60.10
N HIS A 231 -26.46 1.37 60.69
CA HIS A 231 -25.96 0.19 61.43
C HIS A 231 -25.56 0.56 62.85
N GLN A 232 -26.57 0.72 63.71
CA GLN A 232 -26.44 0.41 65.13
C GLN A 232 -27.25 -0.86 65.44
N PRO A 233 -26.66 -1.87 66.10
CA PRO A 233 -27.35 -3.10 66.48
C PRO A 233 -28.33 -2.83 67.63
N MET A 234 -29.57 -3.30 67.47
CA MET A 234 -30.54 -3.35 68.56
C MET A 234 -30.15 -4.44 69.58
N PRO A 235 -30.28 -4.16 70.90
CA PRO A 235 -29.82 -5.04 71.97
C PRO A 235 -30.75 -6.24 72.22
N THR A 236 -30.12 -7.31 72.70
CA THR A 236 -30.73 -8.52 73.28
C THR A 236 -31.45 -8.24 74.59
N ALA A 237 -32.62 -8.85 74.78
CA ALA A 237 -33.24 -9.18 76.08
C ALA A 237 -34.08 -10.45 75.87
N GLU A 238 -33.65 -11.56 76.47
CA GLU A 238 -34.30 -12.28 77.60
C GLU A 238 -35.46 -13.18 77.18
#